data_AF-A0A7J4EIL4-F1
#
_entry.id   AF-A0A7J4EIL4-F1
#
_cell.length_a   1.000
_cell.length_b   1.000
_cell.length_c   1.000
_cell.angle_alpha   90.00
_cell.angle_beta   90.00
_cell.angle_gamma   90.00
#
_symmetry.space_group_name_H-M   'P 1'
#
loop_
_entity.id
_entity.type
_entity.pdbx_description
1 polymer ?
#
loop_
_entity_poly.entity_id
_entity_poly.type
_entity_poly.pdbx_seq_one_letter_code
_entity_poly.pdbx_strand_id
1 'polypeptide(L)'
;MSYKPNKKSKKKSSSSPIVFAMVFIGLIAAVFGLVLICDNKDKESTQIDTEELNLPGYAYTSSISLKAYIYTAKNPEIIEKFPCYCGCGGIGHLSLKNCYITENSEYTDHASYCEICTCEVMAIQRMHEKGMPLKEIREKIDNQYSKFGSPTNTAQITDSL
;
A
#
# COMPACT_ATOMS: atom_id res chain seq x y z
N MET A 1 1.70 80.22 -16.73
CA MET A 1 1.24 79.12 -15.85
C MET A 1 0.35 78.19 -16.66
N SER A 2 0.53 76.88 -16.48
CA SER A 2 -0.34 75.77 -16.94
C SER A 2 -0.27 75.44 -18.45
N TYR A 3 0.65 74.58 -18.87
CA TYR A 3 0.64 73.10 -18.87
C TYR A 3 -0.12 72.49 -20.07
N LYS A 4 0.68 71.91 -20.97
CA LYS A 4 0.32 71.12 -22.15
C LYS A 4 0.19 69.66 -21.74
N PRO A 5 -0.72 68.88 -22.35
CA PRO A 5 -0.31 67.53 -22.67
C PRO A 5 -0.60 67.12 -24.12
N ASN A 6 0.39 66.41 -24.65
CA ASN A 6 0.50 65.77 -25.95
C ASN A 6 -0.07 64.35 -25.85
N LYS A 7 -0.99 63.95 -26.74
CA LYS A 7 -1.43 62.55 -26.88
C LYS A 7 -0.95 61.99 -28.21
N LYS A 8 0.10 61.17 -28.14
CA LYS A 8 0.60 60.32 -29.23
C LYS A 8 -0.30 59.10 -29.42
N SER A 9 -0.49 58.73 -30.68
CA SER A 9 -1.22 57.57 -31.20
C SER A 9 -0.66 56.22 -30.70
N LYS A 10 -1.52 55.32 -30.21
CA LYS A 10 -1.18 53.90 -29.98
C LYS A 10 -1.47 53.09 -31.24
N LYS A 11 -0.41 52.55 -31.85
CA LYS A 11 -0.43 51.62 -32.99
C LYS A 11 -0.81 50.23 -32.48
N LYS A 12 -1.87 49.64 -33.03
CA LYS A 12 -2.38 48.29 -32.71
C LYS A 12 -1.47 47.25 -33.41
N SER A 13 -0.76 46.41 -32.66
CA SER A 13 -0.01 45.28 -33.25
C SER A 13 -0.87 44.02 -33.23
N SER A 14 -1.13 43.44 -34.40
CA SER A 14 -1.86 42.18 -34.56
C SER A 14 -0.92 41.00 -34.33
N SER A 15 -1.07 40.30 -33.21
CA SER A 15 -0.56 38.94 -33.04
C SER A 15 -1.72 37.96 -33.26
N SER A 16 -1.56 37.04 -34.21
CA SER A 16 -2.61 36.12 -34.65
C SER A 16 -3.01 35.13 -33.54
N PRO A 17 -4.30 35.02 -33.17
CA PRO A 17 -4.78 34.17 -32.06
C PRO A 17 -4.62 32.65 -32.31
N ILE A 18 -4.33 32.26 -33.55
CA ILE A 18 -4.24 30.86 -33.99
C ILE A 18 -2.96 30.18 -33.46
N VAL A 19 -1.85 30.93 -33.37
CA VAL A 19 -0.56 30.36 -32.94
C VAL A 19 -0.57 30.03 -31.45
N PHE A 20 -1.21 30.87 -30.62
CA PHE A 20 -1.37 30.59 -29.18
C PHE A 20 -2.32 29.42 -28.92
N ALA A 21 -3.38 29.26 -29.71
CA ALA A 21 -4.32 28.14 -29.57
C ALA A 21 -3.65 26.78 -29.88
N MET A 22 -2.80 26.71 -30.91
CA MET A 22 -2.10 25.45 -31.26
C MET A 22 -1.07 25.03 -30.20
N VAL A 23 -0.37 25.98 -29.59
CA VAL A 23 0.60 25.70 -28.50
C VAL A 23 -0.11 25.21 -27.24
N PHE A 24 -1.26 25.80 -26.89
CA PHE A 24 -2.06 25.34 -25.75
C PHE A 24 -2.68 23.95 -25.97
N ILE A 25 -3.17 23.65 -27.17
CA ILE A 25 -3.73 22.33 -27.51
C ILE A 25 -2.63 21.25 -27.47
N GLY A 26 -1.43 21.54 -27.98
CA GLY A 26 -0.30 20.62 -27.91
C GLY A 26 0.17 20.32 -26.48
N LEU A 27 0.19 21.33 -25.60
CA LEU A 27 0.50 21.16 -24.18
C LEU A 27 -0.56 20.33 -23.44
N ILE A 28 -1.85 20.57 -23.71
CA ILE A 28 -2.94 19.80 -23.09
C ILE A 28 -2.88 18.34 -23.56
N ALA A 29 -2.64 18.07 -24.85
CA ALA A 29 -2.52 16.70 -25.37
C ALA A 29 -1.32 15.95 -24.78
N ALA A 30 -0.18 16.62 -24.58
CA ALA A 30 0.99 16.01 -23.94
C ALA A 30 0.74 15.69 -22.45
N VAL A 31 0.05 16.58 -21.72
CA VAL A 31 -0.33 16.34 -20.32
C VAL A 31 -1.38 15.23 -20.22
N PHE A 32 -2.39 15.21 -21.08
CA PHE A 32 -3.43 14.16 -21.11
C PHE A 32 -2.87 12.80 -21.53
N GLY A 33 -1.95 12.77 -22.51
CA GLY A 33 -1.27 11.56 -22.94
C GLY A 33 -0.40 10.93 -21.85
N LEU A 34 0.17 11.76 -20.96
CA LEU A 34 0.98 11.28 -19.83
C LEU A 34 0.10 10.72 -18.69
N VAL A 35 -1.12 11.24 -18.51
CA VAL A 35 -2.07 10.77 -17.48
C VAL A 35 -2.65 9.38 -17.83
N LEU A 36 -2.92 9.09 -19.10
CA LEU A 36 -3.59 7.83 -19.51
C LEU A 36 -2.70 6.58 -19.49
N ILE A 37 -1.38 6.70 -19.34
CA ILE A 37 -0.45 5.57 -19.39
C ILE A 37 -0.28 4.90 -18.01
N CYS A 38 -0.72 5.52 -16.91
CA CYS A 38 -0.41 5.06 -15.55
C CYS A 38 -1.47 4.18 -14.87
N ASP A 39 -2.70 4.06 -15.38
CA ASP A 39 -3.82 3.49 -14.59
C ASP A 39 -4.10 1.98 -14.75
N ASN A 40 -3.41 1.26 -15.64
CA ASN A 40 -3.82 -0.10 -16.03
C ASN A 40 -3.02 -1.29 -15.47
N LYS A 41 -1.85 -1.09 -14.84
CA LYS A 41 -1.03 -2.24 -14.37
C LYS A 41 -1.49 -2.87 -13.06
N ASP A 42 -2.23 -2.12 -12.25
CA ASP A 42 -2.40 -2.46 -10.83
C ASP A 42 -3.63 -3.36 -10.58
N LYS A 43 -4.61 -3.32 -11.50
CA LYS A 43 -5.88 -4.03 -11.37
C LYS A 43 -5.82 -5.47 -11.90
N GLU A 44 -4.98 -5.73 -12.89
CA GLU A 44 -4.84 -7.05 -13.52
C GLU A 44 -4.10 -8.04 -12.59
N SER A 45 -3.01 -7.62 -11.96
CA SER A 45 -2.24 -8.46 -11.03
C SER A 45 -3.05 -8.87 -9.80
N THR A 46 -3.82 -7.96 -9.22
CA THR A 46 -4.62 -8.24 -8.02
C THR A 46 -5.73 -9.27 -8.31
N GLN A 47 -6.37 -9.22 -9.49
CA GLN A 47 -7.42 -10.18 -9.86
C GLN A 47 -6.85 -11.59 -10.09
N ILE A 48 -5.70 -11.69 -10.77
CA ILE A 48 -5.01 -12.96 -11.01
C ILE A 48 -4.57 -13.59 -9.67
N ASP A 49 -4.03 -12.77 -8.77
CA ASP A 49 -3.61 -13.22 -7.44
C ASP A 49 -4.79 -13.78 -6.63
N THR A 50 -5.96 -13.16 -6.70
CA THR A 50 -7.14 -13.62 -5.93
C THR A 50 -7.74 -14.92 -6.45
N GLU A 51 -7.68 -15.16 -7.76
CA GLU A 51 -8.23 -16.36 -8.39
C GLU A 51 -7.34 -17.59 -8.14
N GLU A 52 -6.02 -17.41 -8.14
CA GLU A 52 -5.06 -18.48 -7.80
C GLU A 52 -5.10 -18.83 -6.30
N LEU A 53 -5.25 -17.83 -5.43
CA LEU A 53 -5.20 -18.03 -3.98
C LEU A 53 -6.52 -18.53 -3.35
N ASN A 54 -7.60 -18.61 -4.14
CA ASN A 54 -8.95 -18.99 -3.70
C ASN A 54 -9.36 -18.31 -2.39
N LEU A 55 -9.22 -16.97 -2.35
CA LEU A 55 -9.47 -16.22 -1.13
C LEU A 55 -10.97 -16.24 -0.76
N PRO A 56 -11.30 -16.47 0.52
CA PRO A 56 -12.67 -16.47 1.01
C PRO A 56 -13.27 -15.06 1.05
N GLY A 57 -14.60 -14.96 1.03
CA GLY A 57 -15.33 -13.68 0.95
C GLY A 57 -14.98 -12.67 2.06
N TYR A 58 -14.63 -13.12 3.25
CA TYR A 58 -14.24 -12.24 4.36
C TYR A 58 -12.88 -11.56 4.13
N ALA A 59 -12.01 -12.07 3.26
CA ALA A 59 -10.77 -11.37 2.90
C ALA A 59 -11.05 -10.03 2.20
N TYR A 60 -12.25 -9.85 1.63
CA TYR A 60 -12.64 -8.67 0.87
C TYR A 60 -13.36 -7.60 1.70
N THR A 61 -13.39 -7.72 3.04
CA THR A 61 -14.07 -6.75 3.94
C THR A 61 -13.47 -5.35 3.85
N SER A 62 -12.18 -5.24 3.50
CA SER A 62 -11.52 -3.98 3.19
C SER A 62 -10.32 -4.19 2.26
N SER A 63 -9.84 -3.11 1.62
CA SER A 63 -8.65 -3.18 0.78
C SER A 63 -7.38 -3.55 1.56
N ILE A 64 -7.30 -3.18 2.83
CA ILE A 64 -6.18 -3.52 3.72
C ILE A 64 -6.26 -4.99 4.11
N SER A 65 -7.47 -5.48 4.47
CA SER A 65 -7.69 -6.91 4.74
C SER A 65 -7.28 -7.75 3.54
N LEU A 66 -7.76 -7.42 2.34
CA LEU A 66 -7.45 -8.15 1.12
C LEU A 66 -5.94 -8.24 0.88
N LYS A 67 -5.23 -7.11 0.99
CA LYS A 67 -3.77 -7.07 0.82
C LYS A 67 -3.06 -7.92 1.87
N ALA A 68 -3.52 -7.89 3.12
CA ALA A 68 -2.93 -8.68 4.19
C ALA A 68 -3.13 -10.19 3.98
N TYR A 69 -4.31 -10.62 3.51
CA TYR A 69 -4.55 -12.02 3.14
C TYR A 69 -3.70 -12.44 1.95
N ILE A 70 -3.62 -11.64 0.88
CA ILE A 70 -2.79 -11.94 -0.29
C ILE A 70 -1.32 -12.08 0.14
N TYR A 71 -0.80 -11.12 0.89
CA TYR A 71 0.61 -11.14 1.29
C TYR A 71 0.92 -12.32 2.21
N THR A 72 0.04 -12.62 3.17
CA THR A 72 0.21 -13.75 4.09
C THR A 72 0.14 -15.09 3.35
N ALA A 73 -0.79 -15.23 2.39
CA ALA A 73 -0.92 -16.45 1.58
C ALA A 73 0.29 -16.69 0.67
N LYS A 74 0.89 -15.60 0.14
CA LYS A 74 2.08 -15.67 -0.71
C LYS A 74 3.39 -15.83 0.06
N ASN A 75 3.43 -15.44 1.33
CA ASN A 75 4.66 -15.42 2.14
C ASN A 75 4.42 -16.02 3.56
N PRO A 76 3.78 -17.19 3.70
CA PRO A 76 3.40 -17.73 5.00
C PRO A 76 4.61 -17.97 5.91
N GLU A 77 5.74 -18.41 5.36
CA GLU A 77 6.99 -18.66 6.08
C GLU A 77 7.67 -17.39 6.59
N ILE A 78 7.39 -16.24 5.97
CA ILE A 78 7.83 -14.94 6.47
C ILE A 78 6.92 -14.50 7.60
N ILE A 79 5.60 -14.49 7.38
CA ILE A 79 4.63 -14.01 8.37
C ILE A 79 4.63 -14.86 9.65
N GLU A 80 4.91 -16.16 9.56
CA GLU A 80 5.05 -17.05 10.72
C GLU A 80 6.18 -16.65 11.68
N LYS A 81 7.19 -15.91 11.21
CA LYS A 81 8.30 -15.44 12.05
C LYS A 81 7.94 -14.22 12.90
N PHE A 82 6.76 -13.66 12.73
CA PHE A 82 6.30 -12.48 13.45
C PHE A 82 5.19 -12.83 14.44
N PRO A 83 5.22 -12.23 15.64
CA PRO A 83 4.18 -12.39 16.61
C PRO A 83 3.00 -11.49 16.25
N CYS A 84 1.84 -11.84 16.78
CA CYS A 84 0.69 -10.95 16.78
C CYS A 84 0.56 -10.29 18.15
N TYR A 85 0.39 -8.97 18.17
CA TYR A 85 0.19 -8.20 19.40
C TYR A 85 -1.27 -7.79 19.62
N CYS A 86 -2.23 -8.42 18.94
CA CYS A 86 -3.65 -8.10 19.05
C CYS A 86 -4.29 -8.45 20.40
N GLY A 87 -3.56 -9.13 21.29
CA GLY A 87 -4.06 -9.64 22.58
C GLY A 87 -4.77 -11.00 22.48
N CYS A 88 -4.92 -11.53 21.27
CA CYS A 88 -5.54 -12.82 20.98
C CYS A 88 -4.63 -14.04 21.22
N GLY A 89 -3.36 -13.87 21.61
CA GLY A 89 -2.43 -15.00 21.77
C GLY A 89 -2.91 -16.08 22.74
N GLY A 90 -3.74 -15.74 23.72
CA GLY A 90 -4.30 -16.67 24.70
C GLY A 90 -5.31 -17.69 24.13
N ILE A 91 -5.81 -17.51 22.91
CA ILE A 91 -6.73 -18.48 22.26
C ILE A 91 -6.00 -19.56 21.44
N GLY A 92 -4.66 -19.62 21.52
CA GLY A 92 -3.85 -20.70 20.94
C GLY A 92 -3.12 -20.35 19.65
N HIS A 93 -3.14 -19.10 19.19
CA HIS A 93 -2.35 -18.67 18.03
C HIS A 93 -0.85 -18.61 18.36
N LEU A 94 -0.01 -19.20 17.50
CA LEU A 94 1.44 -19.28 17.71
C LEU A 94 2.19 -18.12 17.05
N SER A 95 1.62 -17.53 16.01
CA SER A 95 2.22 -16.44 15.22
C SER A 95 1.14 -15.55 14.59
N LEU A 96 1.58 -14.46 13.96
CA LEU A 96 0.73 -13.62 13.13
C LEU A 96 0.08 -14.39 11.97
N LYS A 97 0.75 -15.41 11.41
CA LYS A 97 0.21 -16.26 10.35
C LYS A 97 -1.08 -16.94 10.80
N ASN A 98 -1.13 -17.42 12.06
CA ASN A 98 -2.29 -18.14 12.60
C ASN A 98 -3.57 -17.31 12.65
N CYS A 99 -3.47 -15.98 12.59
CA CYS A 99 -4.63 -15.11 12.49
C CYS A 99 -5.31 -15.16 11.11
N TYR A 100 -4.60 -15.62 10.08
CA TYR A 100 -5.06 -15.69 8.69
C TYR A 100 -5.26 -17.11 8.20
N ILE A 101 -4.37 -18.03 8.60
CA ILE A 101 -4.28 -19.39 8.09
C ILE A 101 -4.09 -20.36 9.26
N THR A 102 -4.93 -21.38 9.33
CA THR A 102 -4.84 -22.46 10.34
C THR A 102 -3.65 -23.39 10.05
N GLU A 103 -3.30 -24.25 11.01
CA GLU A 103 -2.26 -25.28 10.81
C GLU A 103 -2.58 -26.24 9.64
N ASN A 104 -3.86 -26.41 9.30
CA ASN A 104 -4.31 -27.22 8.17
C ASN A 104 -4.29 -26.47 6.83
N SER A 105 -3.67 -25.29 6.77
CA SER A 105 -3.62 -24.41 5.60
C SER A 105 -4.99 -23.91 5.12
N GLU A 106 -5.95 -23.78 6.04
CA GLU A 106 -7.26 -23.21 5.76
C GLU A 106 -7.29 -21.74 6.18
N TYR A 107 -7.90 -20.87 5.37
CA TYR A 107 -8.13 -19.49 5.78
C TYR A 107 -9.12 -19.41 6.95
N THR A 108 -8.91 -18.43 7.83
CA THR A 108 -9.84 -18.04 8.90
C THR A 108 -10.25 -16.58 8.74
N ASP A 109 -11.46 -16.24 9.18
CA ASP A 109 -12.03 -14.89 9.15
C ASP A 109 -11.51 -13.96 10.25
N HIS A 110 -10.78 -14.48 11.24
CA HIS A 110 -10.36 -13.73 12.41
C HIS A 110 -9.59 -12.44 12.03
N ALA A 111 -8.56 -12.54 11.18
CA ALA A 111 -7.79 -11.37 10.75
C ALA A 111 -8.60 -10.35 9.95
N SER A 112 -9.70 -10.76 9.30
CA SER A 112 -10.52 -9.85 8.49
C SER A 112 -11.21 -8.74 9.29
N TYR A 113 -11.32 -8.93 10.62
CA TYR A 113 -11.93 -7.97 11.54
C TYR A 113 -10.94 -7.40 12.56
N CYS A 114 -9.64 -7.69 12.44
CA CYS A 114 -8.62 -7.22 13.37
C CYS A 114 -7.68 -6.21 12.72
N GLU A 115 -7.87 -4.92 13.03
CA GLU A 115 -7.05 -3.85 12.49
C GLU A 115 -5.56 -4.03 12.83
N ILE A 116 -5.23 -4.49 14.04
CA ILE A 116 -3.85 -4.72 14.47
C ILE A 116 -3.18 -5.78 13.59
N CYS A 117 -3.81 -6.95 13.41
CA CYS A 117 -3.28 -8.02 12.57
C CYS A 117 -3.01 -7.54 11.14
N THR A 118 -3.94 -6.78 10.56
CA THR A 118 -3.78 -6.26 9.19
C THR A 118 -2.68 -5.20 9.11
N CYS A 119 -2.57 -4.32 10.10
CA CYS A 119 -1.51 -3.32 10.17
C CYS A 119 -0.12 -3.97 10.34
N GLU A 120 0.01 -5.00 11.17
CA GLU A 120 1.28 -5.73 11.35
C GLU A 120 1.76 -6.34 10.04
N VAL A 121 0.87 -7.06 9.32
CA VAL A 121 1.22 -7.65 8.01
C VAL A 121 1.63 -6.58 7.01
N MET A 122 0.89 -5.46 6.92
CA MET A 122 1.24 -4.36 6.02
C MET A 122 2.57 -3.68 6.39
N ALA A 123 2.88 -3.54 7.68
CA ALA A 123 4.16 -3.02 8.13
C ALA A 123 5.31 -3.96 7.76
N ILE A 124 5.14 -5.26 7.99
CA ILE A 124 6.10 -6.31 7.61
C ILE A 124 6.33 -6.30 6.10
N GLN A 125 5.25 -6.35 5.30
CA GLN A 125 5.32 -6.30 3.84
C GLN A 125 6.14 -5.10 3.37
N ARG A 126 5.80 -3.91 3.85
CA ARG A 126 6.47 -2.67 3.43
C ARG A 126 7.97 -2.67 3.72
N MET A 127 8.39 -3.25 4.83
CA MET A 127 9.81 -3.34 5.20
C MET A 127 10.52 -4.46 4.44
N HIS A 128 9.86 -5.59 4.26
CA HIS A 128 10.39 -6.75 3.52
C HIS A 128 10.60 -6.42 2.04
N GLU A 129 9.64 -5.76 1.38
CA GLU A 129 9.76 -5.30 -0.01
C GLU A 129 10.91 -4.28 -0.22
N LYS A 130 11.37 -3.64 0.86
CA LYS A 130 12.55 -2.76 0.85
C LYS A 130 13.87 -3.50 1.09
N GLY A 131 13.83 -4.82 1.24
CA GLY A 131 15.01 -5.66 1.49
C GLY A 131 15.54 -5.58 2.92
N MET A 132 14.74 -5.12 3.89
CA MET A 132 15.16 -5.08 5.29
C MET A 132 15.33 -6.52 5.85
N PRO A 133 16.40 -6.81 6.62
CA PRO A 133 16.57 -8.12 7.24
C PRO A 133 15.41 -8.46 8.18
N LEU A 134 14.89 -9.70 8.11
CA LEU A 134 13.70 -10.11 8.87
C LEU A 134 13.85 -9.91 10.39
N LYS A 135 15.05 -10.08 10.94
CA LYS A 135 15.31 -9.79 12.34
C LYS A 135 15.14 -8.31 12.69
N GLU A 136 15.63 -7.40 11.84
CA GLU A 136 15.42 -5.96 12.05
C GLU A 136 13.93 -5.60 11.92
N ILE A 137 13.22 -6.22 10.97
CA ILE A 137 11.76 -6.07 10.86
C ILE A 137 11.10 -6.54 12.16
N ARG A 138 11.53 -7.68 12.71
CA ARG A 138 10.97 -8.26 13.95
C ARG A 138 11.15 -7.31 15.12
N GLU A 139 12.34 -6.75 15.30
CA GLU A 139 12.61 -5.76 16.34
C GLU A 139 11.73 -4.52 16.20
N LYS A 140 11.49 -4.04 14.98
CA LYS A 140 10.59 -2.89 14.72
C LYS A 140 9.14 -3.21 15.02
N ILE A 141 8.66 -4.40 14.65
CA ILE A 141 7.30 -4.85 14.97
C ILE A 141 7.14 -4.96 16.48
N ASP A 142 8.06 -5.62 17.17
CA ASP A 142 8.02 -5.79 18.61
C ASP A 142 7.99 -4.43 19.33
N ASN A 143 8.80 -3.47 18.89
CA ASN A 143 8.80 -2.10 19.44
C ASN A 143 7.48 -1.36 19.19
N GLN A 144 6.97 -1.42 17.97
CA GLN A 144 5.80 -0.63 17.57
C GLN A 144 4.49 -1.19 18.15
N TYR A 145 4.36 -2.50 18.26
CA TYR A 145 3.09 -3.17 18.54
C TYR A 145 2.97 -3.76 19.95
N SER A 146 4.06 -3.92 20.71
CA SER A 146 4.02 -4.43 22.10
C SER A 146 3.13 -3.64 23.07
N LYS A 147 2.82 -2.38 22.77
CA LYS A 147 1.86 -1.57 23.54
C LYS A 147 0.41 -2.04 23.44
N PHE A 148 0.05 -2.86 22.45
CA PHE A 148 -1.33 -3.30 22.21
C PHE A 148 -1.69 -4.59 22.94
N GLY A 149 -0.71 -5.42 23.28
CA GLY A 149 -0.94 -6.69 23.96
C GLY A 149 0.35 -7.48 24.15
N SER A 150 0.24 -8.62 24.81
CA SER A 150 1.34 -9.59 24.85
C SER A 150 1.51 -10.27 23.48
N PRO A 151 2.74 -10.58 23.05
CA PRO A 151 2.97 -11.29 21.81
C PRO A 151 2.42 -12.72 21.87
N THR A 152 2.07 -13.29 20.72
CA THR A 152 1.96 -14.75 20.55
C THR A 152 3.29 -15.44 20.85
N ASN A 153 3.26 -16.74 21.14
CA ASN A 153 4.46 -17.55 21.43
C ASN A 153 5.26 -17.87 20.16
N THR A 154 5.78 -16.83 19.51
CA THR A 154 6.51 -16.92 18.24
C THR A 154 8.00 -16.95 18.51
N ALA A 155 8.68 -17.95 17.93
CA ALA A 155 10.13 -18.10 18.04
C ALA A 155 10.87 -16.81 17.63
N GLN A 156 12.01 -16.58 18.26
CA GLN A 156 12.89 -15.45 17.94
C GLN A 156 13.69 -15.74 16.67
N ILE A 157 14.00 -14.69 15.90
CA ILE A 157 14.85 -14.79 14.70
C ILE A 157 16.30 -14.60 15.12
N THR A 158 17.08 -15.68 15.13
CA THR A 158 18.53 -15.66 15.41
C THR A 158 19.29 -15.80 14.08
N ASP A 159 20.03 -14.77 13.63
CA ASP A 159 20.78 -14.82 12.34
C ASP A 159 21.92 -15.87 12.39
N SER A 160 22.51 -16.39 11.30
CA SER A 160 22.49 -16.11 9.85
C SER A 160 22.71 -17.42 9.07
N LEU A 161 22.17 -17.55 7.86
CA LEU A 161 22.87 -18.20 6.74
C LEU A 161 22.80 -17.25 5.54
#